data_AF-A0A9W5RYT1-F1
#
_entry.id   AF-A0A9W5RYT1-F1
#
_cell.length_a   1.000
_cell.length_b   1.000
_cell.length_c   1.000
_cell.angle_alpha   90.00
_cell.angle_beta   90.00
_cell.angle_gamma   90.00
#
_symmetry.space_group_name_H-M   'P 1'
#
loop_
_entity.id
_entity.type
_entity.pdbx_description
1 polymer ?
#
loop_
_entity_poly.entity_id
_entity_poly.type
_entity_poly.pdbx_seq_one_letter_code
_entity_poly.pdbx_strand_id
1 'polypeptide(L)'
;MKLRLVHVEEQTIETAVLEDGRLLEYHREASSGGQTAGNIYKGKVVNVLPGMQAAFVDIGQGKNAFLYIDDLLHPNLERQPQDKPSITALLRVGQELPVQIVKEPQGGKGARVTTHYSLPGRFLVYMPHADYVGVSKKIGSEAERSRLRQAGEEIREAGEGIILRTAAEGESRESLGKDAAHLRRLWQSVTRRAEHAPAPNELHREVGLMQRIVRDMLDVETDRIWIDDERALAEARAM
;
A
#
# COMPACT_ATOMS: atom_id res chain seq x y z
N MET A 1 9.57 -25.83 12.70
CA MET A 1 10.50 -24.70 12.47
C MET A 1 10.16 -24.06 11.15
N LYS A 2 9.89 -22.76 11.17
CA LYS A 2 9.58 -21.98 9.96
C LYS A 2 10.77 -21.12 9.57
N LEU A 3 11.31 -21.38 8.38
CA LEU A 3 12.51 -20.74 7.85
C LEU A 3 12.15 -19.94 6.61
N ARG A 4 12.50 -18.66 6.58
CA ARG A 4 12.46 -17.88 5.33
C ARG A 4 13.85 -17.83 4.72
N LEU A 5 13.94 -18.21 3.45
CA LEU A 5 15.14 -18.09 2.63
C LEU A 5 14.98 -16.89 1.73
N VAL A 6 16.02 -16.08 1.60
CA VAL A 6 16.09 -14.95 0.67
C VAL A 6 17.35 -15.13 -0.16
N HIS A 7 17.16 -15.31 -1.45
CA HIS A 7 18.22 -15.43 -2.43
C HIS A 7 18.26 -14.17 -3.30
N VAL A 8 19.45 -13.63 -3.52
CA VAL A 8 19.64 -12.49 -4.43
C VAL A 8 20.59 -12.88 -5.55
N GLU A 9 20.13 -12.78 -6.79
CA GLU A 9 20.93 -13.05 -8.00
C GLU A 9 20.74 -11.92 -9.01
N GLU A 10 21.83 -11.23 -9.35
CA GLU A 10 21.87 -10.08 -10.26
C GLU A 10 20.81 -9.01 -9.93
N GLN A 11 19.72 -9.01 -10.70
CA GLN A 11 18.57 -8.13 -10.57
C GLN A 11 17.33 -8.95 -10.18
N THR A 12 17.47 -9.95 -9.33
CA THR A 12 16.35 -10.80 -8.92
C THR A 12 16.45 -11.09 -7.44
N ILE A 13 15.34 -10.94 -6.74
CA ILE A 13 15.18 -11.34 -5.34
C ILE A 13 14.18 -12.48 -5.33
N GLU A 14 14.57 -13.60 -4.73
CA GLU A 14 13.73 -14.76 -4.51
C GLU A 14 13.54 -14.97 -3.01
N THR A 15 12.32 -15.31 -2.61
CA THR A 15 12.03 -15.68 -1.23
C THR A 15 11.23 -16.97 -1.18
N ALA A 16 11.57 -17.83 -0.23
CA ALA A 16 10.85 -19.06 0.06
C ALA A 16 10.53 -19.16 1.54
N VAL A 17 9.34 -19.62 1.89
CA VAL A 17 8.97 -19.97 3.28
C VAL A 17 8.89 -21.48 3.38
N LEU A 18 9.73 -22.06 4.23
CA LEU A 18 9.75 -23.47 4.55
C LEU A 18 9.18 -23.70 5.95
N GLU A 19 8.39 -24.74 6.13
CA GLU A 19 7.95 -25.23 7.44
C GLU A 19 8.22 -26.73 7.54
N ASP A 20 9.04 -27.12 8.51
CA ASP A 20 9.45 -28.53 8.72
C ASP A 20 9.97 -29.21 7.43
N GLY A 21 10.75 -28.44 6.66
CA GLY A 21 11.36 -28.89 5.40
C GLY A 21 10.42 -28.87 4.18
N ARG A 22 9.18 -28.41 4.32
CA ARG A 22 8.20 -28.30 3.22
C ARG A 22 8.05 -26.86 2.75
N LEU A 23 8.05 -26.65 1.43
CA LEU A 23 7.80 -25.34 0.83
C LEU A 23 6.33 -24.94 0.96
N LEU A 24 6.09 -23.80 1.62
CA LEU A 24 4.77 -23.21 1.77
C LEU A 24 4.53 -22.10 0.76
N GLU A 25 5.50 -21.19 0.60
CA GLU A 25 5.39 -20.01 -0.25
C GLU A 25 6.69 -19.80 -1.02
N TYR A 26 6.59 -19.35 -2.27
CA TYR A 26 7.72 -18.94 -3.10
C TYR A 26 7.36 -17.70 -3.90
N HIS A 27 8.24 -16.70 -3.88
CA HIS A 27 8.11 -15.48 -4.67
C HIS A 27 9.44 -15.16 -5.34
N ARG A 28 9.37 -14.63 -6.56
CA ARG A 28 10.51 -14.13 -7.33
C ARG A 28 10.15 -12.76 -7.89
N GLU A 29 11.00 -11.76 -7.66
CA GLU A 29 10.85 -10.40 -8.17
C GLU A 29 12.12 -9.98 -8.90
N ALA A 30 11.98 -9.57 -10.16
CA ALA A 30 13.06 -8.89 -10.88
C ALA A 30 13.12 -7.40 -10.49
N SER A 31 14.32 -6.86 -10.30
CA SER A 31 14.60 -5.45 -10.02
C SER A 31 14.15 -4.55 -11.16
N SER A 32 14.20 -5.04 -12.40
CA SER A 32 13.65 -4.38 -13.58
C SER A 32 12.24 -4.92 -13.88
N GLY A 33 11.21 -4.21 -13.40
CA GLY A 33 9.80 -4.59 -13.60
C GLY A 33 9.08 -5.05 -12.34
N GLY A 34 9.60 -4.69 -11.16
CA GLY A 34 9.04 -5.05 -9.85
C GLY A 34 7.55 -4.75 -9.69
N GLN A 35 6.97 -5.35 -8.65
CA GLN A 35 5.55 -5.26 -8.34
C GLN A 35 5.07 -3.80 -8.35
N THR A 36 4.04 -3.52 -9.15
CA THR A 36 3.52 -2.16 -9.37
C THR A 36 2.39 -1.80 -8.42
N ALA A 37 1.82 -2.80 -7.73
CA ALA A 37 0.85 -2.59 -6.67
C ALA A 37 1.45 -1.72 -5.56
N GLY A 38 0.70 -0.71 -5.12
CA GLY A 38 1.15 0.30 -4.15
C GLY A 38 1.74 1.56 -4.78
N ASN A 39 2.25 1.49 -6.03
CA ASN A 39 2.77 2.68 -6.72
C ASN A 39 1.66 3.73 -6.92
N ILE A 40 2.04 4.99 -6.81
CA ILE A 40 1.14 6.14 -6.98
C ILE A 40 1.59 6.92 -8.22
N TYR A 41 0.65 7.21 -9.10
CA TYR A 41 0.86 7.96 -10.33
C TYR A 41 -0.06 9.16 -10.39
N LYS A 42 0.38 10.26 -10.99
CA LYS A 42 -0.52 11.28 -11.51
C LYS A 42 -1.01 10.79 -12.86
N GLY A 43 -2.30 10.46 -12.94
CA GLY A 43 -2.93 9.97 -14.16
C GLY A 43 -3.82 11.02 -14.82
N LYS A 44 -4.14 10.81 -16.10
CA LYS A 44 -5.06 11.62 -16.87
C LYS A 44 -6.28 10.80 -17.29
N VAL A 45 -7.48 11.25 -16.98
CA VAL A 45 -8.72 10.58 -17.40
C VAL A 45 -8.83 10.66 -18.92
N VAL A 46 -8.82 9.51 -19.59
CA VAL A 46 -8.93 9.43 -21.06
C VAL A 46 -10.33 9.08 -21.53
N ASN A 47 -11.12 8.40 -20.70
CA ASN A 47 -12.49 8.04 -21.00
C ASN A 47 -13.32 7.85 -19.72
N VAL A 48 -14.61 8.19 -19.78
CA VAL A 48 -15.57 7.98 -18.69
C VAL A 48 -16.72 7.13 -19.23
N LEU A 49 -17.05 6.06 -18.51
CA LEU A 49 -18.01 5.03 -18.92
C LEU A 49 -19.22 5.01 -17.96
N PRO A 50 -20.30 5.74 -18.24
CA PRO A 50 -21.47 5.82 -17.34
C PRO A 50 -22.13 4.45 -17.14
N GLY A 51 -22.24 3.62 -18.18
CA GLY A 51 -22.85 2.30 -18.08
C GLY A 51 -22.10 1.32 -17.17
N MET A 52 -20.82 1.56 -16.90
CA MET A 52 -19.98 0.76 -16.01
C MET A 52 -19.65 1.46 -14.69
N GLN A 53 -20.08 2.72 -14.53
CA GLN A 53 -19.69 3.59 -13.41
C GLN A 53 -18.16 3.57 -13.17
N ALA A 54 -17.40 3.78 -14.25
CA ALA A 54 -15.95 3.68 -14.24
C ALA A 54 -15.29 4.68 -15.21
N ALA A 55 -13.99 4.86 -15.06
CA ALA A 55 -13.17 5.65 -15.96
C ALA A 55 -11.88 4.90 -16.34
N PHE A 56 -11.35 5.22 -17.51
CA PHE A 56 -10.00 4.85 -17.90
C PHE A 56 -9.06 6.02 -17.66
N VAL A 57 -7.94 5.74 -17.01
CA VAL A 57 -6.92 6.71 -16.62
C VAL A 57 -5.59 6.32 -17.25
N ASP A 58 -5.00 7.19 -18.05
CA ASP A 58 -3.64 7.01 -18.52
C ASP A 58 -2.66 7.31 -17.39
N ILE A 59 -1.81 6.32 -17.06
CA ILE A 59 -0.77 6.40 -16.03
C ILE A 59 0.64 6.17 -16.62
N GLY A 60 0.77 6.15 -17.96
CA GLY A 60 2.08 5.99 -18.63
C GLY A 60 2.61 4.55 -18.67
N GLN A 61 1.77 3.54 -18.42
CA GLN A 61 2.14 2.12 -18.36
C GLN A 61 1.68 1.32 -19.61
N GLY A 62 1.51 2.00 -20.75
CA GLY A 62 1.12 1.41 -22.03
C GLY A 62 -0.37 1.05 -22.17
N LYS A 63 -1.01 0.49 -21.14
CA LYS A 63 -2.47 0.31 -21.07
C LYS A 63 -3.09 1.25 -20.05
N ASN A 64 -4.24 1.83 -20.39
CA ASN A 64 -4.98 2.68 -19.46
C ASN A 64 -5.44 1.88 -18.24
N ALA A 65 -5.27 2.46 -17.06
CA ALA A 65 -5.75 1.89 -15.81
C ALA A 65 -7.27 2.04 -15.68
N PHE A 66 -7.89 1.11 -14.99
CA PHE A 66 -9.31 1.08 -14.68
C PHE A 66 -9.57 1.65 -13.29
N LEU A 67 -10.40 2.70 -13.20
CA LEU A 67 -10.83 3.35 -11.97
C LEU A 67 -12.35 3.19 -11.81
N TYR A 68 -12.77 2.51 -10.74
CA TYR A 68 -14.19 2.31 -10.43
C TYR A 68 -14.75 3.46 -9.59
N ILE A 69 -16.06 3.70 -9.63
CA ILE A 69 -16.68 4.79 -8.87
C ILE A 69 -16.46 4.68 -7.36
N ASP A 70 -16.55 3.48 -6.78
CA ASP A 70 -16.40 3.34 -5.33
C ASP A 70 -14.98 3.68 -4.87
N ASP A 71 -14.00 3.54 -5.77
CA ASP A 71 -12.61 3.92 -5.57
C ASP A 71 -12.38 5.45 -5.65
N LEU A 72 -13.41 6.24 -5.97
CA LEU A 72 -13.45 7.71 -5.94
C LEU A 72 -14.26 8.29 -4.76
N LEU A 73 -15.15 7.49 -4.19
CA LEU A 73 -15.95 7.90 -3.03
C LEU A 73 -15.12 7.86 -1.75
N HIS A 74 -15.66 8.37 -0.65
CA HIS A 74 -14.98 8.33 0.63
C HIS A 74 -14.71 6.86 1.04
N PRO A 75 -13.48 6.47 1.46
CA PRO A 75 -13.15 5.09 1.82
C PRO A 75 -13.90 4.59 3.07
N ASN A 76 -14.24 5.48 4.01
CA ASN A 76 -15.19 5.16 5.08
C ASN A 76 -16.62 5.13 4.52
N LEU A 77 -17.24 3.94 4.52
CA LEU A 77 -18.60 3.71 4.02
C LEU A 77 -19.66 4.53 4.75
N GLU A 78 -19.49 4.78 6.06
CA GLU A 78 -20.43 5.58 6.86
C GLU A 78 -20.47 7.05 6.41
N ARG A 79 -19.45 7.49 5.67
CA ARG A 79 -19.33 8.84 5.11
C ARG A 79 -19.68 8.91 3.63
N GLN A 80 -20.02 7.78 3.01
CA GLN A 80 -20.50 7.78 1.63
C GLN A 80 -21.94 8.30 1.58
N PRO A 81 -22.30 9.02 0.51
CA PRO A 81 -23.69 9.41 0.28
C PRO A 81 -24.56 8.15 0.10
N GLN A 82 -25.79 8.19 0.63
CA GLN A 82 -26.78 7.13 0.44
C GLN A 82 -27.08 6.94 -1.06
N ASP A 83 -27.27 8.05 -1.77
CA ASP A 83 -27.39 8.07 -3.22
C ASP A 83 -26.04 8.36 -3.86
N LYS A 84 -25.41 7.32 -4.42
CA LYS A 84 -24.12 7.47 -5.10
C LYS A 84 -24.28 8.35 -6.34
N PRO A 85 -23.45 9.39 -6.52
CA PRO A 85 -23.47 10.19 -7.73
C PRO A 85 -23.08 9.34 -8.95
N SER A 86 -23.42 9.78 -10.15
CA SER A 86 -22.87 9.16 -11.37
C SER A 86 -21.38 9.47 -11.51
N ILE A 87 -20.61 8.55 -12.07
CA ILE A 87 -19.18 8.77 -12.40
C ILE A 87 -18.95 10.04 -13.24
N THR A 88 -19.91 10.43 -14.08
CA THR A 88 -19.87 11.66 -14.90
C THR A 88 -19.96 12.95 -14.09
N ALA A 89 -20.50 12.89 -12.88
CA ALA A 89 -20.50 14.02 -11.95
C ALA A 89 -19.17 14.16 -11.21
N LEU A 90 -18.40 13.07 -11.11
CA LEU A 90 -17.12 13.02 -10.38
C LEU A 90 -15.90 13.27 -11.28
N LEU A 91 -15.94 12.78 -12.52
CA LEU A 91 -14.80 12.83 -13.44
C LEU A 91 -15.16 13.40 -14.81
N ARG A 92 -14.18 14.12 -15.38
CA ARG A 92 -14.22 14.61 -16.76
C ARG A 92 -13.02 14.10 -17.56
N VAL A 93 -13.22 13.86 -18.85
CA VAL A 93 -12.11 13.56 -19.77
C VAL A 93 -11.11 14.71 -19.75
N GLY A 94 -9.82 14.37 -19.67
CA GLY A 94 -8.72 15.31 -19.54
C GLY A 94 -8.38 15.71 -18.11
N GLN A 95 -9.21 15.38 -17.11
CA GLN A 95 -8.93 15.64 -15.70
C GLN A 95 -7.69 14.88 -15.24
N GLU A 96 -6.78 15.56 -14.55
CA GLU A 96 -5.62 14.94 -13.93
C GLU A 96 -5.90 14.65 -12.45
N LEU A 97 -5.48 13.48 -11.97
CA LEU A 97 -5.61 13.10 -10.57
C LEU A 97 -4.54 12.08 -10.16
N PRO A 98 -4.06 12.12 -8.91
CA PRO A 98 -3.26 11.03 -8.37
C PRO A 98 -4.13 9.76 -8.25
N VAL A 99 -3.53 8.61 -8.49
CA VAL A 99 -4.16 7.30 -8.35
C VAL A 99 -3.11 6.28 -7.87
N GLN A 100 -3.53 5.34 -7.03
CA GLN A 100 -2.68 4.24 -6.54
C GLN A 100 -3.06 2.92 -7.22
N ILE A 101 -2.08 2.14 -7.66
CA ILE A 101 -2.32 0.80 -8.22
C ILE A 101 -2.70 -0.16 -7.09
N VAL A 102 -3.88 -0.78 -7.20
CA VAL A 102 -4.34 -1.83 -6.27
C VAL A 102 -4.22 -3.23 -6.87
N LYS A 103 -4.32 -3.35 -8.19
CA LYS A 103 -4.06 -4.59 -8.92
C LYS A 103 -3.25 -4.30 -10.16
N GLU A 104 -2.25 -5.12 -10.37
CA GLU A 104 -1.33 -5.00 -11.50
C GLU A 104 -2.03 -5.24 -12.83
N PRO A 105 -1.49 -4.73 -13.94
CA PRO A 105 -1.91 -5.14 -15.27
C PRO A 105 -1.78 -6.66 -15.42
N GLN A 106 -2.83 -7.33 -15.88
CA GLN A 106 -2.82 -8.76 -16.11
C GLN A 106 -3.32 -9.07 -17.52
N GLY A 107 -2.48 -9.74 -18.31
CA GLY A 107 -2.75 -10.04 -19.71
C GLY A 107 -2.96 -8.76 -20.53
N GLY A 108 -4.07 -8.68 -21.26
CA GLY A 108 -4.43 -7.50 -22.08
C GLY A 108 -5.10 -6.35 -21.32
N LYS A 109 -5.35 -6.50 -20.01
CA LYS A 109 -6.05 -5.49 -19.18
C LYS A 109 -5.04 -4.61 -18.45
N GLY A 110 -5.30 -3.29 -18.44
CA GLY A 110 -4.53 -2.35 -17.63
C GLY A 110 -4.72 -2.55 -16.13
N ALA A 111 -3.91 -1.86 -15.33
CA ALA A 111 -3.98 -1.91 -13.87
C ALA A 111 -5.35 -1.49 -13.33
N ARG A 112 -5.74 -1.99 -12.16
CA ARG A 112 -6.83 -1.38 -11.36
C ARG A 112 -6.22 -0.35 -10.44
N VAL A 113 -6.82 0.83 -10.39
CA VAL A 113 -6.36 1.94 -9.54
C VAL A 113 -7.45 2.46 -8.61
N THR A 114 -7.03 3.17 -7.56
CA THR A 114 -7.91 3.79 -6.56
C THR A 114 -7.45 5.19 -6.17
N THR A 115 -8.34 5.98 -5.57
CA THR A 115 -8.00 7.21 -4.83
C THR A 115 -8.01 6.99 -3.31
N HIS A 116 -8.26 5.75 -2.85
CA HIS A 116 -8.11 5.34 -1.46
C HIS A 116 -6.64 5.05 -1.16
N TYR A 117 -5.84 6.09 -1.03
CA TYR A 117 -4.39 5.93 -0.82
C TYR A 117 -4.09 5.22 0.49
N SER A 118 -3.10 4.33 0.45
CA SER A 118 -2.58 3.61 1.60
C SER A 118 -1.05 3.53 1.52
N LEU A 119 -0.37 3.83 2.63
CA LEU A 119 1.08 3.78 2.76
C LEU A 119 1.42 2.81 3.91
N PRO A 120 1.88 1.59 3.59
CA PRO A 120 2.18 0.58 4.61
C PRO A 120 3.52 0.85 5.31
N GLY A 121 3.46 1.17 6.59
CA GLY A 121 4.60 1.18 7.51
C GLY A 121 4.81 -0.15 8.22
N ARG A 122 5.70 -0.13 9.21
CA ARG A 122 6.06 -1.31 10.00
C ARG A 122 4.91 -1.75 10.91
N PHE A 123 4.39 -0.81 11.69
CA PHE A 123 3.38 -1.08 12.71
C PHE A 123 1.98 -0.71 12.24
N LEU A 124 1.86 0.23 11.29
CA LEU A 124 0.58 0.71 10.83
C LEU A 124 0.55 0.94 9.32
N VAL A 125 -0.66 0.98 8.76
CA VAL A 125 -0.93 1.50 7.42
C VAL A 125 -1.53 2.88 7.58
N TYR A 126 -0.90 3.87 6.96
CA TYR A 126 -1.38 5.24 6.96
C TYR A 126 -2.29 5.49 5.74
N MET A 127 -3.44 6.11 5.96
CA MET A 127 -4.44 6.38 4.94
C MET A 127 -4.88 7.86 5.03
N PRO A 128 -4.38 8.76 4.17
CA PRO A 128 -4.49 10.22 4.36
C PRO A 128 -5.93 10.77 4.35
N HIS A 129 -6.89 10.05 3.78
CA HIS A 129 -8.28 10.51 3.60
C HIS A 129 -9.31 9.49 4.09
N ALA A 130 -8.92 8.63 5.02
CA ALA A 130 -9.77 7.54 5.48
C ALA A 130 -10.68 7.88 6.66
N ASP A 131 -10.23 8.76 7.55
CA ASP A 131 -10.97 9.21 8.73
C ASP A 131 -11.55 8.07 9.59
N TYR A 132 -10.74 7.04 9.84
CA TYR A 132 -11.05 5.99 10.83
C TYR A 132 -9.78 5.31 11.35
N VAL A 133 -9.88 4.70 12.53
CA VAL A 133 -8.84 3.79 13.05
C VAL A 133 -9.29 2.34 12.95
N GLY A 134 -8.49 1.52 12.27
CA GLY A 134 -8.64 0.07 12.19
C GLY A 134 -7.58 -0.62 13.05
N VAL A 135 -7.89 -1.82 13.54
CA VAL A 135 -6.92 -2.69 14.23
C VAL A 135 -7.01 -4.09 13.60
N SER A 136 -5.86 -4.72 13.36
CA SER A 136 -5.76 -6.06 12.78
C SER A 136 -6.62 -7.07 13.56
N LYS A 137 -7.42 -7.84 12.83
CA LYS A 137 -8.23 -8.93 13.39
C LYS A 137 -7.38 -10.10 13.91
N LYS A 138 -6.08 -10.16 13.57
CA LYS A 138 -5.16 -11.20 14.05
C LYS A 138 -4.71 -10.97 15.51
N ILE A 139 -4.79 -9.73 16.01
CA ILE A 139 -4.49 -9.43 17.42
C ILE A 139 -5.60 -10.04 18.26
N GLY A 140 -5.28 -11.03 19.09
CA GLY A 140 -6.29 -11.82 19.80
C GLY A 140 -6.86 -11.12 21.04
N SER A 141 -6.07 -10.28 21.70
CA SER A 141 -6.45 -9.60 22.93
C SER A 141 -7.33 -8.39 22.67
N GLU A 142 -8.56 -8.40 23.22
CA GLU A 142 -9.47 -7.25 23.10
C GLU A 142 -8.96 -6.03 23.87
N ALA A 143 -8.28 -6.25 25.01
CA ALA A 143 -7.64 -5.18 25.76
C ALA A 143 -6.57 -4.49 24.92
N GLU A 144 -5.78 -5.27 24.18
CA GLU A 144 -4.74 -4.73 23.30
C GLU A 144 -5.33 -4.01 22.08
N ARG A 145 -6.39 -4.56 21.48
CA ARG A 145 -7.11 -3.86 20.40
C ARG A 145 -7.64 -2.51 20.84
N SER A 146 -8.20 -2.44 22.05
CA SER A 146 -8.74 -1.19 22.60
C SER A 146 -7.61 -0.17 22.86
N ARG A 147 -6.49 -0.61 23.43
CA ARG A 147 -5.28 0.21 23.63
C ARG A 147 -4.74 0.76 22.30
N LEU A 148 -4.58 -0.10 21.30
CA LEU A 148 -4.06 0.27 19.98
C LEU A 148 -5.02 1.20 19.22
N ARG A 149 -6.33 0.97 19.34
CA ARG A 149 -7.34 1.87 18.78
C ARG A 149 -7.23 3.26 19.40
N GLN A 150 -7.16 3.35 20.73
CA GLN A 150 -6.98 4.62 21.43
C GLN A 150 -5.68 5.32 20.99
N ALA A 151 -4.56 4.59 20.94
CA ALA A 151 -3.29 5.14 20.48
C ALA A 151 -3.39 5.66 19.03
N GLY A 152 -4.06 4.93 18.13
CA GLY A 152 -4.29 5.36 16.76
C GLY A 152 -5.12 6.64 16.67
N GLU A 153 -6.16 6.79 17.51
CA GLU A 153 -6.98 8.00 17.57
C GLU A 153 -6.17 9.21 18.11
N GLU A 154 -5.28 8.99 19.07
CA GLU A 154 -4.38 10.04 19.59
C GLU A 154 -3.31 10.47 18.57
N ILE A 155 -2.89 9.57 17.67
CA ILE A 155 -1.79 9.80 16.71
C ILE A 155 -2.27 10.46 15.41
N ARG A 156 -3.48 10.13 14.95
CA ARG A 156 -4.01 10.62 13.67
C ARG A 156 -4.42 12.08 13.75
N GLU A 157 -4.27 12.80 12.65
CA GLU A 157 -4.84 14.13 12.47
C GLU A 157 -6.25 14.02 11.84
N ALA A 158 -7.02 15.12 11.86
CA ALA A 158 -8.38 15.13 11.34
C ALA A 158 -8.41 14.75 9.84
N GLY A 159 -9.30 13.82 9.47
CA GLY A 159 -9.42 13.29 8.10
C GLY A 159 -8.46 12.13 7.79
N GLU A 160 -7.41 11.94 8.59
CA GLU A 160 -6.51 10.80 8.43
C GLU A 160 -7.14 9.52 8.99
N GLY A 161 -6.76 8.38 8.40
CA GLY A 161 -7.01 7.07 8.96
C GLY A 161 -5.73 6.27 9.13
N ILE A 162 -5.79 5.33 10.07
CA ILE A 162 -4.68 4.49 10.46
C ILE A 162 -5.21 3.06 10.65
N ILE A 163 -4.53 2.07 10.10
CA ILE A 163 -4.81 0.65 10.39
C ILE A 163 -3.60 0.08 11.15
N LEU A 164 -3.79 -0.28 12.41
CA LEU A 164 -2.76 -0.92 13.23
C LEU A 164 -2.61 -2.39 12.81
N ARG A 165 -1.39 -2.76 12.42
CA ARG A 165 -1.03 -4.12 11.99
C ARG A 165 -0.78 -5.01 13.21
N THR A 166 -0.71 -6.32 13.01
CA THR A 166 -0.35 -7.27 14.08
C THR A 166 1.00 -6.92 14.72
N ALA A 167 1.97 -6.45 13.93
CA ALA A 167 3.28 -6.02 14.42
C ALA A 167 3.22 -4.83 15.40
N ALA A 168 2.07 -4.14 15.54
CA ALA A 168 1.88 -3.10 16.54
C ALA A 168 1.58 -3.65 17.95
N GLU A 169 1.30 -4.95 18.08
CA GLU A 169 0.99 -5.56 19.37
C GLU A 169 2.16 -5.39 20.35
N GLY A 170 1.88 -4.86 21.54
CA GLY A 170 2.87 -4.54 22.57
C GLY A 170 3.69 -3.27 22.31
N GLU A 171 3.58 -2.64 21.13
CA GLU A 171 4.38 -1.46 20.80
C GLU A 171 3.91 -0.19 21.52
N SER A 172 4.87 0.68 21.81
CA SER A 172 4.62 1.94 22.49
C SER A 172 3.91 2.96 21.58
N ARG A 173 3.11 3.87 22.16
CA ARG A 173 2.51 4.99 21.39
C ARG A 173 3.57 5.84 20.69
N GLU A 174 4.75 5.99 21.30
CA GLU A 174 5.86 6.72 20.69
C GLU A 174 6.38 6.03 19.42
N SER A 175 6.59 4.71 19.45
CA SER A 175 6.97 3.91 18.28
C SER A 175 5.95 4.07 17.14
N LEU A 176 4.66 3.92 17.47
CA LEU A 176 3.56 4.07 16.51
C LEU A 176 3.51 5.48 15.93
N GLY A 177 3.68 6.51 16.78
CA GLY A 177 3.69 7.90 16.35
C GLY A 177 4.86 8.25 15.42
N LYS A 178 6.04 7.66 15.65
CA LYS A 178 7.20 7.82 14.75
C LYS A 178 6.93 7.21 13.37
N ASP A 179 6.30 6.03 13.31
CA ASP A 179 5.92 5.36 12.06
C ASP A 179 4.87 6.20 11.30
N ALA A 180 3.81 6.64 11.98
CA ALA A 180 2.80 7.53 11.38
C ALA A 180 3.40 8.84 10.85
N ALA A 181 4.27 9.50 11.62
CA ALA A 181 4.90 10.75 11.20
C ALA A 181 5.81 10.56 9.98
N HIS A 182 6.48 9.41 9.86
CA HIS A 182 7.27 9.07 8.67
C HIS A 182 6.39 8.92 7.43
N LEU A 183 5.30 8.14 7.53
CA LEU A 183 4.38 7.94 6.41
C LEU A 183 3.63 9.23 6.02
N ARG A 184 3.31 10.09 6.99
CA ARG A 184 2.72 11.41 6.73
C ARG A 184 3.69 12.29 5.93
N ARG A 185 4.99 12.32 6.29
CA ARG A 185 6.02 13.03 5.50
C ARG A 185 6.17 12.46 4.09
N LEU A 186 6.09 11.14 3.95
CA LEU A 186 6.09 10.48 2.65
C LEU A 186 4.89 10.95 1.82
N TRP A 187 3.68 10.93 2.37
CA TRP A 187 2.48 11.41 1.70
C TRP A 187 2.59 12.87 1.28
N GLN A 188 3.08 13.75 2.16
CA GLN A 188 3.32 15.16 1.83
C GLN A 188 4.31 15.33 0.66
N SER A 189 5.27 14.42 0.49
CA SER A 189 6.17 14.41 -0.67
C SER A 189 5.43 14.04 -1.95
N VAL A 190 4.56 13.02 -1.88
CA VAL A 190 3.73 12.57 -3.01
C VAL A 190 2.79 13.67 -3.48
N THR A 191 2.10 14.34 -2.56
CA THR A 191 1.16 15.44 -2.90
C THR A 191 1.88 16.63 -3.52
N ARG A 192 3.02 17.06 -2.94
CA ARG A 192 3.85 18.12 -3.54
C ARG A 192 4.30 17.78 -4.96
N ARG A 193 4.69 16.54 -5.22
CA ARG A 193 5.03 16.09 -6.58
C ARG A 193 3.83 16.14 -7.51
N ALA A 194 2.65 15.73 -7.03
CA ALA A 194 1.42 15.73 -7.82
C ALA A 194 0.99 17.12 -8.27
N GLU A 195 1.25 18.15 -7.47
CA GLU A 195 0.93 19.55 -7.81
C GLU A 195 1.73 20.04 -9.03
N HIS A 196 2.99 19.61 -9.16
CA HIS A 196 3.94 20.19 -10.12
C HIS A 196 4.22 19.29 -11.33
N ALA A 197 4.13 17.97 -11.18
CA ALA A 197 4.41 17.04 -12.28
C ALA A 197 3.28 17.04 -13.32
N PRO A 198 3.57 17.00 -14.63
CA PRO A 198 2.54 16.80 -15.66
C PRO A 198 2.04 15.35 -15.62
N ALA A 199 0.80 15.08 -16.04
CA ALA A 199 0.32 13.71 -16.23
C ALA A 199 0.67 13.16 -17.63
N PRO A 200 0.98 11.86 -17.78
CA PRO A 200 1.16 10.87 -16.72
C PRO A 200 2.55 10.93 -16.06
N ASN A 201 2.65 10.71 -14.75
CA ASN A 201 3.93 10.68 -14.03
C ASN A 201 3.91 9.76 -12.79
N GLU A 202 5.01 9.05 -12.52
CA GLU A 202 5.18 8.27 -11.29
C GLU A 202 5.48 9.20 -10.11
N LEU A 203 4.60 9.22 -9.11
CA LEU A 203 4.73 10.06 -7.91
C LEU A 203 5.37 9.33 -6.73
N HIS A 204 5.13 8.03 -6.66
CA HIS A 204 5.67 7.15 -5.63
C HIS A 204 5.84 5.74 -6.18
N ARG A 205 6.97 5.13 -5.87
CA ARG A 205 7.24 3.72 -6.08
C ARG A 205 7.24 3.04 -4.71
N GLU A 206 6.39 2.02 -4.57
CA GLU A 206 6.36 1.17 -3.38
C GLU A 206 7.71 0.45 -3.22
N VAL A 207 8.05 0.15 -1.97
CA VAL A 207 9.33 -0.47 -1.63
C VAL A 207 9.45 -1.87 -2.24
N GLY A 208 10.67 -2.23 -2.65
CA GLY A 208 10.95 -3.51 -3.34
C GLY A 208 10.74 -4.72 -2.44
N LEU A 209 10.74 -5.94 -3.02
CA LEU A 209 10.45 -7.18 -2.30
C LEU A 209 11.21 -7.34 -0.97
N MET A 210 12.50 -7.00 -0.90
CA MET A 210 13.30 -7.07 0.34
C MET A 210 12.67 -6.28 1.49
N GLN A 211 12.24 -5.06 1.18
CA GLN A 211 11.71 -4.12 2.16
C GLN A 211 10.30 -4.53 2.59
N ARG A 212 9.52 -5.13 1.67
CA ARG A 212 8.24 -5.77 2.00
C ARG A 212 8.45 -6.99 2.88
N ILE A 213 9.45 -7.83 2.59
CA ILE A 213 9.83 -8.96 3.42
C ILE A 213 10.16 -8.47 4.83
N VAL A 214 11.06 -7.50 5.01
CA VAL A 214 11.41 -6.95 6.34
C VAL A 214 10.22 -6.36 7.08
N ARG A 215 9.34 -5.65 6.37
CA ARG A 215 8.12 -5.09 6.94
C ARG A 215 7.13 -6.17 7.38
N ASP A 216 7.02 -7.25 6.61
CA ASP A 216 6.04 -8.32 6.81
C ASP A 216 6.63 -9.50 7.62
N MET A 217 7.94 -9.45 7.94
CA MET A 217 8.73 -10.45 8.68
C MET A 217 8.28 -10.69 10.12
N LEU A 218 7.46 -9.80 10.69
CA LEU A 218 7.04 -9.84 12.09
C LEU A 218 5.59 -10.31 12.29
N ASP A 219 4.87 -10.62 11.21
CA ASP A 219 3.46 -11.09 11.26
C ASP A 219 3.34 -12.61 11.04
N VAL A 220 4.46 -13.30 10.79
CA VAL A 220 4.50 -14.74 10.57
C VAL A 220 5.50 -15.31 11.58
N GLU A 221 5.12 -16.38 12.28
CA GLU A 221 5.96 -17.19 13.19
C GLU A 221 7.21 -17.74 12.48
N THR A 222 8.11 -16.87 12.02
CA THR A 222 9.31 -17.20 11.27
C THR A 222 10.45 -17.24 12.26
N ASP A 223 10.97 -18.44 12.53
CA ASP A 223 12.01 -18.64 13.53
C ASP A 223 13.35 -18.04 13.09
N ARG A 224 13.64 -18.13 11.78
CA ARG A 224 14.93 -17.73 11.20
C ARG A 224 14.77 -17.24 9.77
N ILE A 225 15.71 -16.38 9.38
CA ILE A 225 15.80 -15.84 8.03
C ILE A 225 17.23 -15.95 7.56
N TRP A 226 17.43 -16.60 6.42
CA TRP A 226 18.71 -16.72 5.78
C TRP A 226 18.72 -15.86 4.54
N ILE A 227 19.65 -14.91 4.49
CA ILE A 227 19.90 -14.02 3.36
C ILE A 227 21.31 -14.37 2.90
N ASP A 228 21.47 -14.77 1.64
CA ASP A 228 22.75 -15.19 1.08
C ASP A 228 23.56 -14.07 0.41
N ASP A 229 23.02 -12.86 0.41
CA ASP A 229 23.69 -11.65 -0.07
C ASP A 229 23.96 -10.65 1.07
N GLU A 230 25.23 -10.23 1.20
CA GLU A 230 25.69 -9.37 2.30
C GLU A 230 25.06 -7.97 2.24
N ARG A 231 24.85 -7.43 1.04
CA ARG A 231 24.28 -6.09 0.86
C ARG A 231 22.81 -6.09 1.25
N ALA A 232 22.04 -7.06 0.77
CA ALA A 232 20.66 -7.28 1.15
C ALA A 232 20.51 -7.49 2.66
N LEU A 233 21.43 -8.24 3.28
CA LEU A 233 21.46 -8.42 4.73
C LEU A 233 21.71 -7.11 5.48
N ALA A 234 22.63 -6.26 5.00
CA ALA A 234 22.89 -4.96 5.59
C ALA A 234 21.70 -4.00 5.46
N GLU A 235 21.08 -3.96 4.27
CA GLU A 235 19.85 -3.19 4.02
C GLU A 235 18.71 -3.66 4.93
N ALA A 236 18.51 -4.97 5.06
CA ALA A 236 17.48 -5.54 5.93
C ALA A 236 17.70 -5.25 7.42
N ARG A 237 18.97 -5.17 7.87
CA ARG A 237 19.32 -4.83 9.26
C ARG A 237 19.15 -3.33 9.59
N ALA A 238 19.18 -2.47 8.58
CA ALA A 238 19.07 -1.02 8.75
C ALA A 238 17.61 -0.53 8.83
N MET A 239 16.63 -1.41 8.61
CA MET A 239 15.19 -1.15 8.59
C MET A 239 14.47 -1.62 9.86
#